data_AF-A0AAU8J9P8-F1
#
_entry.id   AF-A0AAU8J9P8-F1
#
_cell.length_a   1.000
_cell.length_b   1.000
_cell.length_c   1.000
_cell.angle_alpha   90.00
_cell.angle_beta   90.00
_cell.angle_gamma   90.00
#
_symmetry.space_group_name_H-M   'P 1'
#
loop_
_entity.id
_entity.type
_entity.pdbx_description
1 polymer ?
#
loop_
_entity_poly.entity_id
_entity_poly.type
_entity_poly.pdbx_seq_one_letter_code
_entity_poly.pdbx_strand_id
1 'polypeptide(L)'
;MNTYKHTQIGTMILIGAALIVPMIIFLVFKGFLLIAGFTAFMLILMTILFGSLTVEITETKIYCWFGLGLVRKQFDLAEITAVETIRYPWYYGWGIRLTPKGWMFNVSGLDAVEITRRSGKHFLIGTDQPHKLASAISQAAGLL
;
A
#
# COMPACT_ATOMS: atom_id res chain seq x y z
N MET A 1 5.40 7.78 21.96
CA MET A 1 4.08 7.15 21.74
C MET A 1 3.78 7.14 20.24
N ASN A 2 3.00 6.18 19.73
CA ASN A 2 2.59 6.20 18.32
C ASN A 2 1.42 7.16 18.15
N THR A 3 1.60 8.22 17.36
CA THR A 3 0.59 9.27 17.16
C THR A 3 -0.53 8.79 16.22
N TYR A 4 -0.22 7.87 15.31
CA TYR A 4 -1.19 7.29 14.37
C TYR A 4 -0.75 5.90 13.91
N LYS A 5 -1.71 4.97 13.80
CA LYS A 5 -1.51 3.67 13.16
C LYS A 5 -2.80 3.24 12.47
N HIS A 6 -2.70 2.92 11.19
CA HIS A 6 -3.83 2.45 10.41
C HIS A 6 -3.42 1.37 9.42
N THR A 7 -4.24 0.32 9.31
CA THR A 7 -4.02 -0.80 8.38
C THR A 7 -5.20 -0.87 7.43
N GLN A 8 -4.93 -0.68 6.15
CA GLN A 8 -5.90 -0.81 5.07
C GLN A 8 -5.78 -2.19 4.42
N ILE A 9 -6.91 -2.81 4.10
CA ILE A 9 -6.96 -4.11 3.42
C ILE A 9 -6.99 -3.89 1.90
N GLY A 10 -6.21 -4.69 1.19
CA GLY A 10 -6.14 -4.69 -0.27
C GLY A 10 -7.28 -5.46 -0.92
N THR A 11 -8.51 -4.92 -0.83
CA THR A 11 -9.72 -5.58 -1.35
C THR A 11 -9.59 -6.00 -2.81
N MET A 12 -8.91 -5.21 -3.66
CA MET A 12 -8.70 -5.55 -5.07
C MET A 12 -7.83 -6.79 -5.26
N ILE A 13 -6.82 -6.97 -4.40
CA ILE A 13 -5.96 -8.17 -4.40
C ILE A 13 -6.75 -9.38 -3.92
N LEU A 14 -7.59 -9.22 -2.89
CA LEU A 14 -8.45 -10.30 -2.40
C LEU A 14 -9.50 -10.73 -3.45
N ILE A 15 -10.11 -9.79 -4.14
CA ILE A 15 -11.05 -10.08 -5.25
C ILE A 15 -10.32 -10.79 -6.38
N GLY A 16 -9.16 -10.27 -6.82
CA GLY A 16 -8.35 -10.90 -7.85
C GLY A 16 -7.92 -12.32 -7.47
N ALA A 17 -7.53 -12.53 -6.20
CA ALA A 17 -7.20 -13.85 -5.69
C ALA A 17 -8.39 -14.81 -5.73
N ALA A 18 -9.57 -14.34 -5.29
CA ALA A 18 -10.80 -15.14 -5.32
C ALA A 18 -11.19 -15.58 -6.74
N LEU A 19 -10.97 -14.75 -7.76
CA LEU A 19 -11.25 -15.09 -9.16
C LEU A 19 -10.31 -16.16 -9.73
N ILE A 20 -9.11 -16.33 -9.18
CA ILE A 20 -8.13 -17.33 -9.62
C ILE A 20 -8.40 -18.71 -8.98
N VAL A 21 -9.09 -18.76 -7.83
CA VAL A 21 -9.37 -20.02 -7.13
C VAL A 21 -10.12 -21.06 -7.99
N PRO A 22 -11.20 -20.72 -8.74
CA PRO A 22 -11.87 -21.67 -9.62
C PRO A 22 -10.95 -22.23 -10.72
N MET A 23 -10.03 -21.43 -11.25
CA MET A 23 -9.04 -21.87 -12.23
C MET A 23 -8.07 -22.89 -11.63
N ILE A 24 -7.61 -22.67 -10.40
CA ILE A 24 -6.76 -23.65 -9.69
C ILE A 24 -7.52 -24.96 -9.48
N ILE A 25 -8.78 -24.89 -9.02
CA ILE A 25 -9.63 -26.07 -8.83
C ILE A 25 -9.79 -26.85 -10.15
N PHE A 26 -10.05 -26.14 -11.26
CA PHE A 26 -10.14 -26.75 -12.58
C PHE A 26 -8.85 -27.45 -13.01
N LEU A 27 -7.68 -26.85 -12.77
CA LEU A 27 -6.37 -27.47 -13.06
C LEU A 27 -6.14 -28.75 -12.26
N VAL A 28 -6.57 -28.78 -10.98
CA VAL A 28 -6.52 -29.98 -10.14
C VAL A 28 -7.40 -31.08 -10.73
N PHE A 29 -8.65 -30.79 -11.10
CA PHE A 29 -9.55 -31.77 -11.73
C PHE A 29 -9.02 -32.33 -13.05
N LYS A 30 -8.24 -31.54 -13.80
CA LYS A 30 -7.58 -31.97 -15.04
C LYS A 30 -6.26 -32.72 -14.82
N GLY A 31 -5.82 -32.90 -13.57
CA GLY A 31 -4.61 -33.63 -13.23
C GLY A 31 -3.31 -32.82 -13.32
N PHE A 32 -3.40 -31.50 -13.58
CA PHE A 32 -2.23 -30.61 -13.66
C PHE A 32 -1.72 -30.17 -12.28
N LEU A 33 -1.40 -31.12 -11.40
CA LEU A 33 -1.11 -30.87 -9.98
C LEU A 33 0.09 -29.93 -9.74
N LEU A 34 1.17 -30.06 -10.52
CA LEU A 34 2.34 -29.19 -10.38
C LEU A 34 2.02 -27.73 -10.72
N ILE A 35 1.27 -27.51 -11.80
CA ILE A 35 0.88 -26.16 -12.24
C ILE A 35 -0.11 -25.56 -11.23
N ALA A 36 -1.08 -26.35 -10.79
CA ALA A 36 -2.05 -25.92 -9.77
C ALA A 36 -1.35 -25.57 -8.45
N GLY A 37 -0.43 -26.41 -7.98
CA GLY A 37 0.35 -26.17 -6.76
C GLY A 37 1.22 -24.93 -6.83
N PHE A 38 1.95 -24.74 -7.94
CA PHE A 38 2.75 -23.53 -8.16
C PHE A 38 1.88 -22.26 -8.21
N THR A 39 0.74 -22.32 -8.90
CA THR A 39 -0.21 -21.20 -9.01
C THR A 39 -0.80 -20.85 -7.65
N ALA A 40 -1.22 -21.86 -6.86
CA ALA A 40 -1.74 -21.68 -5.52
C ALA A 40 -0.69 -21.07 -4.57
N PHE A 41 0.55 -21.57 -4.62
CA PHE A 41 1.65 -21.03 -3.84
C PHE A 41 1.90 -19.56 -4.18
N MET A 42 1.97 -19.20 -5.47
CA MET A 42 2.14 -17.81 -5.90
C MET A 42 0.97 -16.93 -5.48
N LEU A 43 -0.27 -17.41 -5.57
CA LEU A 43 -1.45 -16.68 -5.14
C LEU A 43 -1.41 -16.34 -3.63
N ILE A 44 -1.08 -17.33 -2.80
CA ILE A 44 -0.94 -17.17 -1.35
C ILE A 44 0.18 -16.18 -1.04
N LEU A 45 1.34 -16.35 -1.69
CA LEU A 45 2.49 -15.47 -1.50
C LEU A 45 2.14 -14.00 -1.84
N MET A 46 1.50 -13.76 -2.98
CA MET A 46 1.09 -12.41 -3.38
C MET A 46 0.06 -11.80 -2.42
N THR A 47 -0.89 -12.60 -1.94
CA THR A 47 -1.91 -12.15 -0.99
C THR A 47 -1.29 -11.77 0.35
N ILE A 48 -0.31 -12.53 0.84
CA ILE A 48 0.41 -12.22 2.08
C ILE A 48 1.28 -10.98 1.92
N LEU A 49 1.95 -10.82 0.76
CA LEU A 49 2.86 -9.71 0.52
C LEU A 49 2.14 -8.38 0.32
N PHE A 50 1.00 -8.37 -0.36
CA PHE A 50 0.32 -7.12 -0.79
C PHE A 50 -1.12 -6.98 -0.27
N GLY A 51 -1.64 -7.95 0.48
CA GLY A 51 -3.04 -7.96 0.95
C GLY A 51 -3.38 -6.89 1.98
N SER A 52 -2.39 -6.18 2.54
CA SER A 52 -2.61 -5.03 3.42
C SER A 52 -1.50 -4.00 3.29
N LEU A 53 -1.82 -2.75 3.62
CA LEU A 53 -0.87 -1.64 3.77
C LEU A 53 -1.07 -1.05 5.16
N THR A 54 -0.02 -1.04 5.96
CA THR A 54 -0.03 -0.41 7.27
C THR A 54 0.83 0.83 7.25
N VAL A 55 0.28 1.91 7.78
CA VAL A 55 0.93 3.20 7.95
C VAL A 55 0.98 3.50 9.44
N GLU A 56 2.18 3.76 9.95
CA GLU A 56 2.43 4.08 11.35
C GLU A 56 3.27 5.36 11.42
N ILE A 57 2.82 6.32 12.23
CA ILE A 57 3.51 7.58 12.46
C ILE A 57 3.98 7.59 13.91
N THR A 58 5.30 7.71 14.08
CA THR A 58 5.94 7.95 15.37
C THR A 58 6.28 9.44 15.52
N GLU A 59 6.90 9.83 16.63
CA GLU A 59 7.28 11.22 16.91
C GLU A 59 8.27 11.80 15.89
N THR A 60 9.05 10.95 15.21
CA THR A 60 10.11 11.41 14.28
C THR A 60 10.00 10.81 12.88
N LYS A 61 9.25 9.73 12.69
CA LYS A 61 9.26 8.97 11.43
C LYS A 61 7.88 8.47 11.02
N ILE A 62 7.71 8.32 9.71
CA ILE A 62 6.59 7.61 9.10
C ILE A 62 7.10 6.27 8.61
N TYR A 63 6.37 5.21 8.92
CA TYR A 63 6.58 3.86 8.42
C TYR A 63 5.39 3.44 7.58
N CYS A 64 5.68 2.89 6.39
CA CYS A 64 4.68 2.31 5.50
C CYS A 64 5.15 0.93 5.10
N TRP A 65 4.34 -0.10 5.30
CA TRP A 65 4.70 -1.45 4.86
C TRP A 65 3.51 -2.26 4.39
N PHE A 66 3.79 -3.18 3.47
CA PHE A 66 2.79 -4.13 3.02
C PHE A 66 2.83 -5.43 3.81
N GLY A 67 1.66 -6.01 4.08
CA GLY A 67 1.51 -7.37 4.61
C GLY A 67 2.35 -7.61 5.87
N LEU A 68 3.19 -8.66 5.82
CA LEU A 68 4.11 -9.05 6.90
C LEU A 68 5.28 -8.07 7.14
N GLY A 69 5.40 -6.99 6.35
CA GLY A 69 6.44 -5.98 6.54
C GLY A 69 7.72 -6.21 5.74
N LEU A 70 7.74 -7.18 4.82
CA LEU A 70 8.89 -7.44 3.94
C LEU A 70 9.20 -6.26 3.02
N VAL A 71 8.16 -5.57 2.53
CA VAL A 71 8.32 -4.32 1.79
C VAL A 71 7.94 -3.16 2.69
N ARG A 72 8.95 -2.54 3.30
CA ARG A 72 8.81 -1.38 4.19
C ARG A 72 9.53 -0.17 3.61
N LYS A 73 8.91 1.00 3.76
CA LYS A 73 9.53 2.31 3.58
C LYS A 73 9.41 3.11 4.86
N GLN A 74 10.43 3.92 5.10
CA GLN A 74 10.48 4.84 6.22
C GLN A 74 10.90 6.22 5.73
N PHE A 75 10.32 7.25 6.33
CA PHE A 75 10.60 8.65 6.02
C PHE A 75 10.77 9.41 7.33
N ASP A 76 11.72 10.33 7.35
CA ASP A 76 11.90 11.25 8.47
C ASP A 76 10.88 12.39 8.34
N LEU A 77 10.17 12.71 9.43
CA LEU A 77 9.19 13.78 9.45
C LEU A 77 9.86 15.14 9.18
N ALA A 78 11.11 15.33 9.62
CA ALA A 78 11.86 16.57 9.42
C ALA A 78 12.21 16.86 7.94
N GLU A 79 12.11 15.85 7.09
CA GLU A 79 12.31 15.99 5.64
C GLU A 79 11.04 16.38 4.89
N ILE A 80 9.87 16.30 5.53
CA ILE A 80 8.59 16.55 4.89
C ILE A 80 8.34 18.06 4.83
N THR A 81 8.07 18.57 3.64
CA THR A 81 7.84 20.00 3.40
C THR A 81 6.39 20.33 3.03
N ALA A 82 5.65 19.35 2.51
CA ALA A 82 4.23 19.51 2.19
C ALA A 82 3.51 18.17 2.23
N VAL A 83 2.23 18.21 2.56
CA VAL A 83 1.32 17.06 2.65
C VAL A 83 0.01 17.43 1.99
N GLU A 84 -0.42 16.66 1.00
CA GLU A 84 -1.65 16.93 0.26
C GLU A 84 -2.49 15.67 0.10
N THR A 85 -3.82 15.80 0.23
CA THR A 85 -4.75 14.72 -0.11
C THR A 85 -5.10 14.80 -1.58
N ILE A 86 -4.91 13.71 -2.31
CA ILE A 86 -5.17 13.66 -3.75
C ILE A 86 -5.89 12.38 -4.14
N ARG A 87 -6.53 12.42 -5.31
CA ARG A 87 -7.24 11.29 -5.88
C ARG A 87 -6.65 10.92 -7.24
N TYR A 88 -6.29 9.66 -7.42
CA TYR A 88 -5.74 9.13 -8.66
C TYR A 88 -6.78 8.42 -9.53
N PRO A 89 -6.58 8.40 -10.85
CA PRO A 89 -7.35 7.54 -11.73
C PRO A 89 -7.11 6.06 -11.44
N TRP A 90 -8.13 5.24 -11.66
CA TRP A 90 -8.09 3.80 -11.40
C TRP A 90 -7.01 3.04 -12.18
N TYR A 91 -6.58 3.55 -13.34
CA TYR A 91 -5.55 2.91 -14.17
C TYR A 91 -4.13 3.04 -13.63
N TYR A 92 -3.89 3.85 -12.59
CA TYR A 92 -2.62 3.83 -11.84
C TYR A 92 -2.46 2.50 -11.06
N GLY A 93 -3.58 1.84 -10.77
CA GLY A 93 -3.63 0.51 -10.18
C GLY A 93 -3.24 0.48 -8.70
N TRP A 94 -2.96 -0.74 -8.24
CA TRP A 94 -2.64 -1.06 -6.85
C TRP A 94 -1.29 -1.79 -6.76
N GLY A 95 -0.66 -1.73 -5.60
CA GLY A 95 0.66 -2.24 -5.27
C GLY A 95 1.71 -1.14 -5.12
N ILE A 96 2.94 -1.45 -5.50
CA ILE A 96 4.07 -0.53 -5.55
C ILE A 96 4.18 -0.01 -6.97
N ARG A 97 4.01 1.29 -7.18
CA ARG A 97 4.00 1.91 -8.51
C ARG A 97 4.96 3.08 -8.57
N LEU A 98 5.66 3.21 -9.70
CA LEU A 98 6.37 4.42 -10.05
C LEU A 98 5.44 5.31 -10.86
N THR A 99 5.10 6.45 -10.29
CA THR A 99 4.32 7.51 -10.96
C THR A 99 5.29 8.59 -11.46
N PRO A 100 4.85 9.48 -12.37
CA PRO A 100 5.68 10.61 -12.81
C PRO A 100 6.15 11.51 -11.65
N LYS A 101 5.40 11.56 -10.54
CA LYS A 101 5.75 12.34 -9.34
C LYS A 101 6.69 11.58 -8.40
N GLY A 102 6.57 10.25 -8.34
CA GLY A 102 7.36 9.42 -7.42
C GLY A 102 6.73 8.07 -7.11
N TRP A 103 7.18 7.43 -6.04
CA TRP A 103 6.71 6.11 -5.66
C TRP A 103 5.35 6.18 -4.96
N MET A 104 4.47 5.25 -5.30
CA MET A 104 3.14 5.10 -4.70
C MET A 104 2.99 3.72 -4.11
N PHE A 105 2.56 3.67 -2.85
CA PHE A 105 2.13 2.47 -2.17
C PHE A 105 0.61 2.52 -2.03
N ASN A 106 -0.11 1.59 -2.65
CA ASN A 106 -1.56 1.54 -2.57
C ASN A 106 -2.02 0.08 -2.53
N VAL A 107 -3.07 -0.23 -1.77
CA VAL A 107 -3.67 -1.58 -1.74
C VAL A 107 -5.13 -1.59 -2.16
N SER A 108 -5.84 -0.47 -2.00
CA SER A 108 -7.23 -0.33 -2.43
C SER A 108 -7.63 1.14 -2.50
N GLY A 109 -8.70 1.43 -3.26
CA GLY A 109 -9.19 2.80 -3.43
C GLY A 109 -8.36 3.64 -4.39
N LEU A 110 -8.78 4.89 -4.53
CA LEU A 110 -8.22 5.90 -5.43
C LEU A 110 -7.66 7.12 -4.70
N ASP A 111 -7.93 7.22 -3.40
CA ASP A 111 -7.51 8.34 -2.57
C ASP A 111 -6.14 8.04 -1.95
N ALA A 112 -5.30 9.06 -1.87
CA ALA A 112 -3.94 8.97 -1.37
C ALA A 112 -3.52 10.26 -0.68
N VAL A 113 -2.48 10.15 0.14
CA VAL A 113 -1.74 11.29 0.67
C VAL A 113 -0.41 11.39 -0.04
N GLU A 114 -0.15 12.53 -0.68
CA GLU A 114 1.12 12.89 -1.29
C GLU A 114 2.00 13.60 -0.26
N ILE A 115 3.20 13.09 -0.06
CA ILE A 115 4.24 13.67 0.78
C ILE A 115 5.32 14.23 -0.13
N THR A 116 5.58 15.53 -0.01
CA THR A 116 6.72 16.19 -0.66
C THR A 116 7.87 16.26 0.32
N ARG A 117 9.05 15.80 -0.10
CA ARG A 117 10.28 15.88 0.69
C ARG A 117 11.13 17.07 0.27
N ARG A 118 12.00 17.54 1.17
CA ARG A 118 13.01 18.59 0.92
C ARG A 118 13.90 18.32 -0.29
N SER A 119 14.11 17.05 -0.64
CA SER A 119 14.85 16.64 -1.84
C SER A 119 14.10 16.84 -3.17
N GLY A 120 12.84 17.30 -3.14
CA GLY A 120 11.95 17.40 -4.31
C GLY A 120 11.33 16.08 -4.74
N LYS A 121 11.59 14.97 -4.02
CA LYS A 121 10.98 13.66 -4.30
C LYS A 121 9.61 13.57 -3.65
N HIS A 122 8.66 12.98 -4.37
CA HIS A 122 7.32 12.72 -3.87
C HIS A 122 7.14 11.25 -3.48
N PHE A 123 6.35 11.02 -2.45
CA PHE A 123 5.92 9.68 -2.05
C PHE A 123 4.42 9.69 -1.78
N LEU A 124 3.74 8.66 -2.25
CA LEU A 124 2.29 8.58 -2.23
C LEU A 124 1.83 7.38 -1.43
N ILE A 125 0.93 7.63 -0.49
CA ILE A 125 0.37 6.63 0.40
C ILE A 125 -1.12 6.54 0.13
N GLY A 126 -1.54 5.48 -0.56
CA GLY A 126 -2.95 5.11 -0.70
C GLY A 126 -3.56 4.86 0.67
N THR A 127 -4.74 5.42 0.90
CA THR A 127 -5.46 5.29 2.16
C THR A 127 -6.96 5.49 1.94
N ASP A 128 -7.77 4.76 2.71
CA ASP A 128 -9.20 4.98 2.86
C ASP A 128 -9.54 6.14 3.82
N GLN A 129 -8.54 6.74 4.47
CA GLN A 129 -8.68 7.87 5.38
C GLN A 129 -7.73 9.04 5.04
N PRO A 130 -7.79 9.59 3.82
CA PRO A 130 -6.82 10.56 3.31
C PRO A 130 -6.67 11.79 4.21
N HIS A 131 -7.78 12.40 4.63
CA HIS A 131 -7.75 13.59 5.48
C HIS A 131 -7.18 13.33 6.88
N LYS A 132 -7.50 12.17 7.48
CA LYS A 132 -6.97 11.79 8.81
C LYS A 132 -5.47 11.54 8.75
N LEU A 133 -5.01 10.81 7.73
CA LEU A 133 -3.59 10.55 7.52
C LEU A 133 -2.84 11.86 7.24
N ALA A 134 -3.34 12.72 6.35
CA ALA A 134 -2.71 13.99 6.04
C ALA A 134 -2.61 14.91 7.27
N SER A 135 -3.67 15.00 8.06
CA SER A 135 -3.67 15.78 9.32
C SER A 135 -2.67 15.22 10.33
N ALA A 136 -2.61 13.90 10.49
CA ALA A 136 -1.67 13.26 11.41
C ALA A 136 -0.21 13.49 11.00
N ILE A 137 0.10 13.41 9.71
CA ILE A 137 1.44 13.71 9.19
C ILE A 137 1.77 15.19 9.40
N SER A 138 0.85 16.09 9.06
CA SER A 138 1.08 17.54 9.15
C SER A 138 1.33 17.98 10.60
N GLN A 139 0.54 17.47 11.54
CA GLN A 139 0.75 17.72 12.97
C GLN A 139 2.09 17.16 13.46
N ALA A 140 2.46 15.94 13.05
CA ALA A 140 3.71 15.33 13.48
C ALA A 140 4.95 16.00 12.83
N ALA A 141 4.81 16.56 11.63
CA ALA A 141 5.87 17.30 10.94
C ALA A 141 5.95 18.78 11.33
N GLY A 142 5.05 19.30 12.18
CA GLY A 142 5.01 20.71 12.56
C GLY A 142 4.60 21.65 11.43
N LEU A 143 3.77 21.17 10.50
CA LEU A 143 3.21 21.94 9.38
C LEU A 143 1.85 22.61 9.72
N LEU A 144 1.31 22.31 10.91
CA LEU A 144 0.13 22.91 11.53
C LEU A 144 0.53 23.44 12.91
#